data_AF-A0A936DSB5-F1
#
_entry.id   AF-A0A936DSB5-F1
#
_cell.length_a   1.000
_cell.length_b   1.000
_cell.length_c   1.000
_cell.angle_alpha   90.00
_cell.angle_beta   90.00
_cell.angle_gamma   90.00
#
_symmetry.space_group_name_H-M   'P 1'
#
loop_
_entity.id
_entity.type
_entity.pdbx_description
1 polymer ?
#
loop_
_entity_poly.entity_id
_entity_poly.type
_entity_poly.pdbx_seq_one_letter_code
_entity_poly.pdbx_strand_id
1 'polypeptide(L)'
;MKIKTIEIEHFRLLHSISLQLEDKTTIVVGRNNCGKTSLSDIIRKFLAERSTFEIEDFSSACYDDFCAAHRAHLRGADVEEVRALVPSIVLRLHVSFDPTVPEFGPLREFVIDTDDNCTEVVIVCSRSIADGQIAALFEGHKEAVRHATNGADSTNSRLALFRSLADRVPKLFTTRMWAEDPQDPTNTRDVTPKAVTNLLSLGLVNAQRSLDGTGSRDTDVLAKVLESLFQSASVSTADGSQKNIADGLKKAVEAIQLEMDTDFKTELAKLMPVIENFGYPGLDNVPLRPETTLEVGKLLSNFTKVRYDGYSGYSYRDLQRAPGIATFSTFCSKSFLSFASTGRKRMRLACSSS
;
A
#
# COMPACT_ATOMS: atom_id res chain seq x y z
N MET A 1 -29.41 5.58 -2.17
CA MET A 1 -28.06 5.57 -1.57
C MET A 1 -27.01 5.87 -2.64
N LYS A 2 -26.19 6.92 -2.45
CA LYS A 2 -25.08 7.29 -3.33
C LYS A 2 -23.98 8.01 -2.53
N ILE A 3 -22.72 7.77 -2.88
CA ILE A 3 -21.59 8.54 -2.32
C ILE A 3 -21.63 9.93 -2.96
N LYS A 4 -21.69 10.97 -2.14
CA LYS A 4 -21.77 12.38 -2.54
C LYS A 4 -20.42 13.08 -2.47
N THR A 5 -19.66 12.80 -1.40
CA THR A 5 -18.37 13.45 -1.15
C THR A 5 -17.36 12.41 -0.67
N ILE A 6 -16.12 12.55 -1.13
CA ILE A 6 -14.95 11.79 -0.65
C ILE A 6 -13.95 12.81 -0.10
N GLU A 7 -13.53 12.63 1.13
CA GLU A 7 -12.48 13.45 1.75
C GLU A 7 -11.28 12.58 2.10
N ILE A 8 -10.09 13.09 1.82
CA ILE A 8 -8.84 12.36 2.03
C ILE A 8 -7.85 13.27 2.70
N GLU A 9 -7.24 12.76 3.77
CA GLU A 9 -6.15 13.40 4.49
C GLU A 9 -4.92 12.51 4.53
N HIS A 10 -3.76 13.17 4.40
CA HIS A 10 -2.43 12.61 4.62
C HIS A 10 -2.04 11.43 3.72
N PHE A 11 -2.58 11.30 2.51
CA PHE A 11 -2.26 10.20 1.60
C PHE A 11 -1.48 10.63 0.36
N ARG A 12 -0.16 10.37 0.32
CA ARG A 12 0.73 10.74 -0.79
C ARG A 12 0.57 12.24 -1.15
N LEU A 13 0.24 12.54 -2.41
CA LEU A 13 -0.02 13.90 -2.88
C LEU A 13 -1.38 14.47 -2.43
N LEU A 14 -2.26 13.62 -1.89
CA LEU A 14 -3.57 14.00 -1.38
C LEU A 14 -3.44 14.35 0.11
N HIS A 15 -2.87 15.53 0.38
CA HIS A 15 -2.63 15.97 1.77
C HIS A 15 -3.93 16.29 2.51
N SER A 16 -4.81 17.08 1.90
CA SER A 16 -6.15 17.40 2.41
C SER A 16 -7.02 17.79 1.21
N ILE A 17 -7.86 16.86 0.74
CA ILE A 17 -8.74 17.10 -0.40
C ILE A 17 -10.17 16.71 -0.08
N SER A 18 -11.12 17.40 -0.70
CA SER A 18 -12.54 17.04 -0.71
C SER A 18 -13.01 17.00 -2.17
N LEU A 19 -13.62 15.89 -2.57
CA LEU A 19 -14.09 15.63 -3.93
C LEU A 19 -15.59 15.33 -3.90
N GLN A 20 -16.36 16.17 -4.58
CA GLN A 20 -17.78 15.91 -4.82
C GLN A 20 -17.96 15.01 -6.04
N LEU A 21 -18.85 14.03 -5.92
CA LEU A 21 -19.17 13.08 -6.96
C LEU A 21 -20.51 13.43 -7.62
N GLU A 22 -20.55 13.28 -8.93
CA GLU A 22 -21.75 13.41 -9.74
C GLU A 22 -22.66 12.19 -9.61
N ASP A 23 -23.97 12.40 -9.78
CA ASP A 23 -25.02 11.39 -9.58
C ASP A 23 -24.90 10.14 -10.46
N LYS A 24 -24.27 10.27 -11.63
CA LYS A 24 -24.15 9.19 -12.63
C LYS A 24 -22.70 8.79 -12.88
N THR A 25 -21.90 9.73 -13.37
CA THR A 25 -20.52 9.48 -13.78
C THR A 25 -19.68 10.67 -13.39
N THR A 26 -18.64 10.42 -12.58
CA THR A 26 -17.62 11.42 -12.27
C THR A 26 -16.38 11.12 -13.09
N ILE A 27 -15.86 12.13 -13.80
CA ILE A 27 -14.63 12.02 -14.59
C ILE A 27 -13.55 12.86 -13.89
N VAL A 28 -12.49 12.22 -13.43
CA VAL A 28 -11.35 12.90 -12.79
C VAL A 28 -10.23 13.09 -13.81
N VAL A 29 -10.03 14.32 -14.27
CA VAL A 29 -8.98 14.70 -15.23
C VAL A 29 -7.93 15.59 -14.57
N GLY A 30 -6.70 15.51 -15.04
CA GLY A 30 -5.58 16.31 -14.55
C GLY A 30 -4.24 15.83 -15.10
N ARG A 31 -3.17 16.56 -14.83
CA ARG A 31 -1.80 16.23 -15.28
C ARG A 31 -1.33 14.87 -14.73
N ASN A 32 -0.30 14.28 -15.33
CA ASN A 32 0.35 13.11 -14.75
C ASN A 32 0.87 13.43 -13.34
N ASN A 33 0.81 12.44 -12.45
CA ASN A 33 1.21 12.58 -11.05
C ASN A 33 0.41 13.62 -10.23
N CYS A 34 -0.83 13.97 -10.60
CA CYS A 34 -1.66 14.87 -9.80
C CYS A 34 -2.55 14.15 -8.75
N GLY A 35 -2.24 12.90 -8.40
CA GLY A 35 -2.97 12.14 -7.38
C GLY A 35 -4.20 11.33 -7.86
N LYS A 36 -4.51 11.27 -9.16
CA LYS A 36 -5.66 10.47 -9.69
C LYS A 36 -5.58 8.98 -9.36
N THR A 37 -4.42 8.38 -9.60
CA THR A 37 -4.18 6.97 -9.25
C THR A 37 -4.19 6.80 -7.74
N SER A 38 -3.63 7.77 -6.99
CA SER A 38 -3.66 7.78 -5.53
C SER A 38 -5.09 7.78 -4.97
N LEU A 39 -6.02 8.53 -5.57
CA LEU A 39 -7.44 8.53 -5.19
C LEU A 39 -8.06 7.14 -5.34
N SER A 40 -7.77 6.44 -6.43
CA SER A 40 -8.28 5.07 -6.62
C SER A 40 -7.58 4.07 -5.68
N ASP A 41 -6.28 4.28 -5.43
CA ASP A 41 -5.46 3.42 -4.57
C ASP A 41 -5.89 3.48 -3.11
N ILE A 42 -6.15 4.66 -2.53
CA ILE A 42 -6.55 4.79 -1.12
C ILE A 42 -7.87 4.08 -0.84
N ILE A 43 -8.87 4.27 -1.72
CA ILE A 43 -10.18 3.61 -1.61
C ILE A 43 -9.98 2.09 -1.69
N ARG A 44 -9.14 1.63 -2.63
CA ARG A 44 -8.80 0.20 -2.72
C ARG A 44 -8.12 -0.31 -1.45
N LYS A 45 -7.15 0.44 -0.91
CA LYS A 45 -6.41 0.02 0.29
C LYS A 45 -7.36 -0.11 1.48
N PHE A 46 -8.25 0.85 1.73
CA PHE A 46 -9.19 0.72 2.84
C PHE A 46 -10.24 -0.38 2.66
N LEU A 47 -10.69 -0.63 1.43
CA LEU A 47 -11.76 -1.61 1.17
C LEU A 47 -11.28 -3.04 0.87
N ALA A 48 -9.97 -3.26 0.68
CA ALA A 48 -9.43 -4.59 0.46
C ALA A 48 -9.25 -5.36 1.78
N GLU A 49 -9.58 -6.65 1.79
CA GLU A 49 -9.41 -7.52 2.97
C GLU A 49 -7.96 -7.65 3.44
N ARG A 50 -7.00 -7.49 2.52
CA ARG A 50 -5.56 -7.54 2.79
C ARG A 50 -4.88 -6.41 2.06
N SER A 51 -4.70 -5.30 2.75
CA SER A 51 -3.89 -4.17 2.29
C SER A 51 -2.90 -3.78 3.37
N THR A 52 -1.69 -3.45 2.92
CA THR A 52 -0.67 -2.85 3.76
C THR A 52 -0.55 -1.39 3.40
N PHE A 53 -0.49 -0.55 4.43
CA PHE A 53 -0.08 0.84 4.30
C PHE A 53 1.39 0.92 4.68
N GLU A 54 2.15 1.62 3.86
CA GLU A 54 3.58 1.81 3.98
C GLU A 54 3.86 3.26 4.42
N ILE A 55 5.09 3.56 4.84
CA ILE A 55 5.44 4.93 5.23
C ILE A 55 5.33 5.90 4.05
N GLU A 56 5.60 5.42 2.84
CA GLU A 56 5.53 6.14 1.57
C GLU A 56 4.09 6.47 1.14
N ASP A 57 3.09 5.84 1.76
CA ASP A 57 1.69 6.22 1.56
C ASP A 57 1.31 7.50 2.31
N PHE A 58 2.06 7.88 3.35
CA PHE A 58 1.82 9.13 4.04
C PHE A 58 2.21 10.31 3.15
N SER A 59 1.50 11.42 3.29
CA SER A 59 1.88 12.66 2.62
C SER A 59 3.25 13.13 3.12
N SER A 60 4.06 13.68 2.22
CA SER A 60 5.37 14.22 2.58
C SER A 60 5.29 15.34 3.64
N ALA A 61 4.17 16.07 3.67
CA ALA A 61 3.88 17.07 4.70
C ALA A 61 3.83 16.48 6.12
N CYS A 62 3.50 15.20 6.27
CA CYS A 62 3.37 14.52 7.56
C CYS A 62 4.70 14.00 8.12
N TYR A 63 5.78 14.04 7.33
CA TYR A 63 7.08 13.49 7.75
C TYR A 63 7.70 14.30 8.89
N ASP A 64 7.42 15.60 8.94
CA ASP A 64 7.87 16.44 10.04
C ASP A 64 7.06 16.21 11.32
N ASP A 65 5.79 15.78 11.20
CA ASP A 65 4.96 15.38 12.33
C ASP A 65 5.48 14.09 12.98
N PHE A 66 5.89 13.10 12.18
CA PHE A 66 6.61 11.92 12.70
C PHE A 66 7.87 12.30 13.49
N CYS A 67 8.63 13.28 12.99
CA CYS A 67 9.81 13.76 13.70
C CYS A 67 9.43 14.54 14.97
N ALA A 68 8.34 15.31 14.95
CA ALA A 68 7.82 16.02 16.11
C ALA A 68 7.35 15.05 17.19
N ALA A 69 6.62 14.00 16.81
CA ALA A 69 6.20 12.90 17.69
C ALA A 69 7.41 12.20 18.32
N HIS A 70 8.45 11.89 17.53
CA HIS A 70 9.69 11.31 18.03
C HIS A 70 10.37 12.20 19.08
N ARG A 71 10.46 13.51 18.81
CA ARG A 71 11.00 14.49 19.77
C ARG A 71 10.16 14.64 21.02
N ALA A 72 8.84 14.54 20.92
CA ALA A 72 7.96 14.54 22.09
C ALA A 72 8.18 13.28 22.94
N HIS A 73 8.26 12.11 22.29
CA HIS A 73 8.56 10.84 22.95
C HIS A 73 9.88 10.87 23.72
N LEU A 74 10.95 11.40 23.12
CA LEU A 74 12.26 11.52 23.76
C LEU A 74 12.30 12.51 24.92
N ARG A 75 11.42 13.52 24.93
CA ARG A 75 11.27 14.44 26.05
C ARG A 75 10.48 13.85 27.22
N GLY A 76 9.96 12.62 27.07
CA GLY A 76 9.10 12.00 28.06
C GLY A 76 7.71 12.67 28.14
N ALA A 77 7.24 13.25 27.03
CA ALA A 77 5.87 13.75 26.93
C ALA A 77 4.85 12.63 27.16
N ASP A 78 3.63 13.00 27.51
CA ASP A 78 2.56 12.03 27.73
C ASP A 78 2.26 11.23 26.45
N VAL A 79 1.83 9.98 26.61
CA VAL A 79 1.56 9.08 25.49
C VAL A 79 0.50 9.65 24.56
N GLU A 80 -0.53 10.33 25.09
CA GLU A 80 -1.59 10.95 24.29
C GLU A 80 -1.08 12.17 23.51
N GLU A 81 -0.18 12.96 24.11
CA GLU A 81 0.46 14.09 23.42
C GLU A 81 1.33 13.61 22.25
N VAL A 82 2.09 12.53 22.46
CA VAL A 82 2.89 11.92 21.39
C VAL A 82 1.97 11.35 20.31
N ARG A 83 0.88 10.68 20.71
CA ARG A 83 -0.09 10.08 19.80
C ARG A 83 -0.73 11.11 18.89
N ALA A 84 -1.10 12.26 19.43
CA ALA A 84 -1.71 13.36 18.68
C ALA A 84 -0.77 13.92 17.58
N LEU A 85 0.55 13.79 17.76
CA LEU A 85 1.54 14.19 16.76
C LEU A 85 1.83 13.11 15.71
N VAL A 86 1.48 11.85 15.96
CA VAL A 86 1.68 10.78 14.96
C VAL A 86 0.59 10.90 13.91
N PRO A 87 0.93 11.17 12.63
CA PRO A 87 -0.08 11.37 11.60
C PRO A 87 -0.86 10.09 11.31
N SER A 88 -2.11 10.25 10.89
CA SER A 88 -2.97 9.17 10.39
C SER A 88 -3.43 9.46 8.98
N ILE A 89 -3.57 8.42 8.16
CA ILE A 89 -4.21 8.50 6.85
C ILE A 89 -5.71 8.35 7.06
N VAL A 90 -6.51 9.30 6.56
CA VAL A 90 -7.97 9.31 6.75
C VAL A 90 -8.68 9.36 5.41
N LEU A 91 -9.71 8.53 5.26
CA LEU A 91 -10.67 8.55 4.17
C LEU A 91 -12.07 8.72 4.77
N ARG A 92 -12.75 9.84 4.49
CA ARG A 92 -14.16 10.05 4.82
C ARG A 92 -15.03 9.92 3.59
N LEU A 93 -16.15 9.22 3.74
CA LEU A 93 -17.12 8.98 2.69
C LEU A 93 -18.49 9.46 3.14
N HIS A 94 -19.01 10.46 2.45
CA HIS A 94 -20.33 11.01 2.67
C HIS A 94 -21.32 10.27 1.77
N VAL A 95 -22.26 9.55 2.38
CA VAL A 95 -23.24 8.73 1.68
C VAL A 95 -24.63 9.32 1.90
N SER A 96 -25.22 9.83 0.83
CA SER A 96 -26.61 10.28 0.85
C SER A 96 -27.56 9.09 0.66
N PHE A 97 -28.67 9.10 1.39
CA PHE A 97 -29.73 8.10 1.29
C PHE A 97 -31.11 8.75 1.29
N ASP A 98 -32.11 7.98 0.88
CA ASP A 98 -33.50 8.43 0.84
C ASP A 98 -34.20 7.84 2.07
N PRO A 99 -34.68 8.67 3.02
CA PRO A 99 -35.30 8.21 4.26
C PRO A 99 -36.67 7.56 4.03
N THR A 100 -37.27 7.77 2.84
CA THR A 100 -38.57 7.19 2.50
C THR A 100 -38.50 5.71 2.10
N VAL A 101 -37.29 5.17 1.90
CA VAL A 101 -37.08 3.77 1.53
C VAL A 101 -37.10 2.89 2.79
N PRO A 102 -38.02 1.92 2.90
CA PRO A 102 -38.29 1.20 4.15
C PRO A 102 -37.20 0.22 4.60
N GLU A 103 -36.28 -0.18 3.72
CA GLU A 103 -35.16 -1.05 4.06
C GLU A 103 -33.82 -0.37 3.77
N PHE A 104 -33.16 0.09 4.84
CA PHE A 104 -31.79 0.62 4.77
C PHE A 104 -30.73 -0.47 4.55
N GLY A 105 -31.10 -1.76 4.69
CA GLY A 105 -30.19 -2.89 4.47
C GLY A 105 -28.86 -2.73 5.25
N PRO A 106 -27.69 -2.90 4.61
CA PRO A 106 -26.37 -2.70 5.24
C PRO A 106 -26.11 -1.28 5.76
N LEU A 107 -26.86 -0.26 5.31
CA LEU A 107 -26.67 1.14 5.74
C LEU A 107 -27.12 1.38 7.18
N ARG A 108 -28.02 0.54 7.72
CA ARG A 108 -28.52 0.66 9.10
C ARG A 108 -27.40 0.69 10.14
N GLU A 109 -26.26 0.05 9.85
CA GLU A 109 -25.09 0.06 10.72
C GLU A 109 -24.31 1.39 10.73
N PHE A 110 -24.71 2.35 9.92
CA PHE A 110 -24.00 3.62 9.79
C PHE A 110 -24.89 4.83 10.09
N VAL A 111 -26.21 4.62 10.23
CA VAL A 111 -27.14 5.65 10.69
C VAL A 111 -27.04 5.72 12.22
N ILE A 112 -26.35 6.75 12.72
CA ILE A 112 -26.21 7.03 14.16
C ILE A 112 -27.05 8.24 14.55
N ASP A 113 -27.33 9.14 13.60
CA ASP A 113 -28.16 10.33 13.84
C ASP A 113 -29.56 9.92 14.32
N THR A 114 -30.05 10.67 15.31
CA THR A 114 -31.38 10.50 15.91
C THR A 114 -32.40 11.46 15.31
N ASP A 115 -31.99 12.36 14.42
CA ASP A 115 -32.85 13.24 13.65
C ASP A 115 -33.48 12.49 12.47
N ASP A 116 -34.81 12.43 12.46
CA ASP A 116 -35.61 11.82 11.40
C ASP A 116 -35.45 12.52 10.03
N ASN A 117 -34.90 13.74 10.01
CA ASN A 117 -34.60 14.48 8.76
C ASN A 117 -33.21 14.20 8.19
N CYS A 118 -32.39 13.40 8.89
CA CYS A 118 -31.05 13.09 8.42
C CYS A 118 -31.11 12.25 7.13
N THR A 119 -30.43 12.72 6.09
CA THR A 119 -30.37 12.07 4.77
C THR A 119 -28.94 11.71 4.37
N GLU A 120 -28.00 11.84 5.30
CA GLU A 120 -26.58 11.64 5.05
C GLU A 120 -25.95 10.78 6.15
N VAL A 121 -24.98 9.96 5.77
CA VAL A 121 -24.18 9.15 6.67
C VAL A 121 -22.72 9.44 6.35
N VAL A 122 -21.90 9.62 7.37
CA VAL A 122 -20.45 9.77 7.23
C VAL A 122 -19.77 8.49 7.69
N ILE A 123 -18.95 7.92 6.81
CA ILE A 123 -18.15 6.72 7.10
C ILE A 123 -16.69 7.12 7.06
N VAL A 124 -15.97 6.86 8.15
CA VAL A 124 -14.57 7.22 8.27
C VAL A 124 -13.72 5.96 8.40
N CYS A 125 -12.72 5.87 7.53
CA CYS A 125 -11.68 4.86 7.57
C CYS A 125 -10.36 5.54 7.89
N SER A 126 -9.74 5.20 9.02
CA SER A 126 -8.45 5.76 9.42
C SER A 126 -7.40 4.67 9.60
N ARG A 127 -6.20 4.92 9.09
CA ARG A 127 -5.01 4.14 9.37
C ARG A 127 -4.14 4.94 10.35
N SER A 128 -4.13 4.51 11.60
CA SER A 128 -3.43 5.18 12.69
C SER A 128 -2.62 4.21 13.53
N ILE A 129 -1.72 4.72 14.36
CA ILE A 129 -0.92 3.90 15.27
C ILE A 129 -1.82 3.16 16.25
N ALA A 130 -1.59 1.85 16.42
CA ALA A 130 -2.34 1.06 17.39
C ALA A 130 -2.03 1.47 18.84
N ASP A 131 -2.97 1.19 19.73
CA ASP A 131 -2.85 1.54 21.15
C ASP A 131 -1.64 0.83 21.77
N GLY A 132 -0.90 1.55 22.61
CA GLY A 132 0.31 1.04 23.27
C GLY A 132 1.54 0.85 22.35
N GLN A 133 1.46 1.11 21.04
CA GLN A 133 2.57 0.86 20.11
C GLN A 133 3.55 2.04 19.95
N ILE A 134 3.34 3.16 20.65
CA ILE A 134 4.19 4.36 20.51
C ILE A 134 5.63 4.09 20.91
N ALA A 135 5.85 3.34 22.00
CA ALA A 135 7.20 2.95 22.42
C ALA A 135 7.88 2.07 21.36
N ALA A 136 7.16 1.10 20.79
CA ALA A 136 7.66 0.23 19.73
C ALA A 136 7.93 1.00 18.41
N LEU A 137 7.14 2.04 18.12
CA LEU A 137 7.34 2.87 16.93
C LEU A 137 8.72 3.54 16.94
N PHE A 138 9.15 4.04 18.10
CA PHE A 138 10.39 4.79 18.25
C PHE A 138 11.54 4.01 18.93
N GLU A 139 11.34 2.72 19.19
CA GLU A 139 12.35 1.87 19.83
C GLU A 139 13.70 1.93 19.10
N GLY A 140 14.79 2.05 19.84
CA GLY A 140 16.15 2.11 19.29
C GLY A 140 16.59 3.49 18.78
N HIS A 141 15.70 4.48 18.70
CA HIS A 141 16.02 5.85 18.27
C HIS A 141 16.12 6.79 19.48
N LYS A 142 17.28 6.79 20.16
CA LYS A 142 17.50 7.55 21.40
C LYS A 142 17.94 9.00 21.20
N GLU A 143 18.35 9.36 20.00
CA GLU A 143 18.82 10.71 19.66
C GLU A 143 17.73 11.48 18.91
N ALA A 144 17.47 12.71 19.35
CA ALA A 144 16.41 13.52 18.74
C ALA A 144 16.79 13.94 17.32
N VAL A 145 15.92 13.62 16.36
CA VAL A 145 16.00 14.18 15.00
C VAL A 145 15.73 15.69 15.08
N ARG A 146 16.80 16.49 15.12
CA ARG A 146 16.73 17.96 15.04
C ARG A 146 16.32 18.37 13.63
N HIS A 147 15.57 19.46 13.51
CA HIS A 147 15.30 20.09 12.21
C HIS A 147 16.64 20.34 11.50
N ALA A 148 16.63 20.23 10.16
CA ALA A 148 17.79 20.44 9.31
C ALA A 148 18.27 21.90 9.39
N THR A 149 18.96 22.23 10.47
CA THR A 149 19.79 23.43 10.58
C THR A 149 21.19 22.94 10.89
N ASN A 150 21.95 22.74 9.82
CA ASN A 150 23.41 22.61 9.76
C ASN A 150 24.03 21.38 10.44
N GLY A 151 24.18 20.28 9.68
CA GLY A 151 25.07 19.15 10.02
C GLY A 151 24.75 17.87 9.23
N ALA A 152 25.79 17.09 8.87
CA ALA A 152 25.60 15.78 8.23
C ALA A 152 24.92 14.74 9.15
N ASP A 153 25.08 14.89 10.47
CA ASP A 153 24.57 13.94 11.49
C ASP A 153 23.05 13.98 11.68
N SER A 154 22.40 15.15 11.52
CA SER A 154 20.93 15.25 11.61
C SER A 154 20.23 14.56 10.45
N THR A 155 20.85 14.57 9.26
CA THR A 155 20.33 13.92 8.06
C THR A 155 20.41 12.39 8.18
N ASN A 156 21.52 11.87 8.71
CA ASN A 156 21.69 10.44 8.94
C ASN A 156 20.70 9.89 9.99
N SER A 157 20.49 10.63 11.08
CA SER A 157 19.53 10.26 12.13
C SER A 157 18.09 10.23 11.61
N ARG A 158 17.70 11.22 10.77
CA ARG A 158 16.39 11.22 10.11
C ARG A 158 16.23 10.02 9.19
N LEU A 159 17.22 9.71 8.35
CA LEU A 159 17.18 8.57 7.45
C LEU A 159 17.06 7.23 8.20
N ALA A 160 17.79 7.08 9.32
CA ALA A 160 17.70 5.89 10.16
C ALA A 160 16.30 5.72 10.78
N LEU A 161 15.68 6.81 11.23
CA LEU A 161 14.30 6.81 11.72
C LEU A 161 13.34 6.34 10.62
N PHE A 162 13.35 6.98 9.45
CA PHE A 162 12.42 6.64 8.36
C PHE A 162 12.62 5.21 7.81
N ARG A 163 13.85 4.70 7.77
CA ARG A 163 14.11 3.28 7.45
C ARG A 163 13.45 2.34 8.46
N SER A 164 13.48 2.70 9.73
CA SER A 164 12.81 1.90 10.77
C SER A 164 11.29 2.03 10.69
N LEU A 165 10.78 3.23 10.39
CA LEU A 165 9.36 3.46 10.16
C LEU A 165 8.83 2.67 8.96
N ALA A 166 9.62 2.51 7.89
CA ALA A 166 9.22 1.69 6.73
C ALA A 166 8.90 0.24 7.11
N ASP A 167 9.67 -0.36 8.03
CA ASP A 167 9.39 -1.72 8.53
C ASP A 167 8.28 -1.77 9.60
N ARG A 168 8.14 -0.69 10.39
CA ARG A 168 7.24 -0.63 11.55
C ARG A 168 5.83 -0.18 11.20
N VAL A 169 5.65 0.78 10.29
CA VAL A 169 4.34 1.31 9.90
C VAL A 169 3.39 0.20 9.43
N PRO A 170 3.79 -0.75 8.57
CA PRO A 170 2.92 -1.85 8.16
C PRO A 170 2.44 -2.73 9.33
N LYS A 171 3.24 -2.86 10.39
CA LYS A 171 3.02 -3.77 11.53
C LYS A 171 2.29 -3.10 12.70
N LEU A 172 2.65 -1.86 13.02
CA LEU A 172 2.21 -1.14 14.22
C LEU A 172 0.98 -0.27 13.99
N PHE A 173 0.67 0.06 12.73
CA PHE A 173 -0.55 0.81 12.40
C PHE A 173 -1.70 -0.16 12.18
N THR A 174 -2.89 0.26 12.62
CA THR A 174 -4.12 -0.51 12.46
C THR A 174 -5.16 0.34 11.75
N THR A 175 -6.06 -0.33 11.04
CA THR A 175 -7.19 0.33 10.39
C THR A 175 -8.36 0.33 11.35
N ARG A 176 -8.88 1.52 11.68
CA ARG A 176 -10.14 1.71 12.37
C ARG A 176 -11.18 2.24 11.39
N MET A 177 -12.41 1.79 11.54
CA MET A 177 -13.54 2.27 10.75
C MET A 177 -14.68 2.57 11.70
N TRP A 178 -15.28 3.74 11.55
CA TRP A 178 -16.45 4.15 12.34
C TRP A 178 -17.40 4.95 11.46
N ALA A 179 -18.65 5.03 11.89
CA ALA A 179 -19.59 6.02 11.39
C ALA A 179 -19.52 7.26 12.29
N GLU A 180 -19.63 8.43 11.67
CA GLU A 180 -19.74 9.74 12.34
C GLU A 180 -21.12 10.32 12.06
N ASP A 181 -21.68 10.99 13.06
CA ASP A 181 -22.87 11.81 12.89
C ASP A 181 -22.52 13.06 12.05
N PRO A 182 -23.23 13.32 10.93
CA PRO A 182 -22.99 14.51 10.11
C PRO A 182 -23.15 15.83 10.87
N GLN A 183 -23.95 15.86 11.94
CA GLN A 183 -24.25 17.05 12.73
C GLN A 183 -23.38 17.17 13.98
N ASP A 184 -22.83 16.05 14.48
CA ASP A 184 -21.94 15.99 15.63
C ASP A 184 -20.75 15.03 15.42
N PRO A 185 -19.57 15.53 15.02
CA PRO A 185 -18.38 14.70 14.80
C PRO A 185 -17.89 13.94 16.04
N THR A 186 -18.37 14.26 17.24
CA THR A 186 -18.02 13.54 18.47
C THR A 186 -18.88 12.30 18.68
N ASN A 187 -20.07 12.25 18.08
CA ASN A 187 -20.95 11.11 18.10
C ASN A 187 -20.51 10.08 17.04
N THR A 188 -19.82 9.04 17.51
CA THR A 188 -19.19 8.04 16.65
C THR A 188 -19.58 6.62 17.03
N ARG A 189 -19.59 5.72 16.05
CA ARG A 189 -19.87 4.29 16.26
C ARG A 189 -18.91 3.43 15.47
N ASP A 190 -18.11 2.62 16.16
CA ASP A 190 -17.21 1.67 15.51
C ASP A 190 -17.97 0.68 14.62
N VAL A 191 -17.39 0.39 13.45
CA VAL A 191 -17.94 -0.56 12.48
C VAL A 191 -16.88 -1.56 12.05
N THR A 192 -17.32 -2.77 11.70
CA THR A 192 -16.39 -3.78 11.19
C THR A 192 -16.00 -3.49 9.74
N PRO A 193 -14.79 -3.86 9.29
CA PRO A 193 -14.41 -3.74 7.87
C PRO A 193 -15.39 -4.46 6.94
N LYS A 194 -15.96 -5.58 7.38
CA LYS A 194 -16.98 -6.32 6.63
C LYS A 194 -18.25 -5.50 6.41
N ALA A 195 -18.70 -4.72 7.39
CA ALA A 195 -19.85 -3.84 7.24
C ALA A 195 -19.61 -2.82 6.13
N VAL A 196 -18.41 -2.22 6.11
CA VAL A 196 -18.03 -1.23 5.09
C VAL A 196 -17.97 -1.85 3.70
N THR A 197 -17.35 -3.03 3.54
CA THR A 197 -17.28 -3.73 2.25
C THR A 197 -18.64 -4.28 1.78
N ASN A 198 -19.55 -4.58 2.71
CA ASN A 198 -20.92 -4.97 2.38
C ASN A 198 -21.74 -3.79 1.86
N LEU A 199 -21.48 -2.58 2.39
CA LEU A 199 -22.12 -1.36 1.93
C LEU A 199 -21.54 -0.85 0.61
N LEU A 200 -20.21 -0.91 0.46
CA LEU A 200 -19.47 -0.32 -0.65
C LEU A 200 -18.90 -1.40 -1.58
N SER A 201 -19.41 -1.47 -2.80
CA SER A 201 -18.88 -2.35 -3.85
C SER A 201 -17.92 -1.58 -4.76
N LEU A 202 -16.62 -1.78 -4.60
CA LEU A 202 -15.58 -1.19 -5.45
C LEU A 202 -15.21 -2.13 -6.61
N GLY A 203 -15.27 -1.64 -7.84
CA GLY A 203 -14.74 -2.32 -9.03
C GLY A 203 -13.66 -1.47 -9.68
N LEU A 204 -12.39 -1.87 -9.54
CA LEU A 204 -11.26 -1.16 -10.12
C LEU A 204 -10.81 -1.84 -11.41
N VAL A 205 -10.78 -1.06 -12.49
CA VAL A 205 -10.24 -1.50 -13.78
C VAL A 205 -8.96 -0.71 -14.02
N ASN A 206 -7.82 -1.39 -13.86
CA ASN A 206 -6.53 -0.77 -14.12
C ASN A 206 -6.34 -0.62 -15.63
N ALA A 207 -5.93 0.57 -16.06
CA ALA A 207 -5.42 0.75 -17.41
C ALA A 207 -4.09 -0.01 -17.53
N GLN A 208 -4.04 -1.00 -18.42
CA GLN A 208 -2.79 -1.70 -18.74
C GLN A 208 -1.91 -0.76 -19.58
N ARG A 209 -0.69 -0.49 -19.09
CA ARG A 209 0.32 0.29 -19.82
C ARG A 209 1.07 -0.54 -20.87
N SER A 210 0.95 -1.87 -20.83
CA SER A 210 1.60 -2.75 -21.80
C SER A 210 0.62 -3.19 -22.88
N LEU A 211 0.99 -2.92 -24.12
CA LEU A 211 0.52 -3.61 -25.32
C LEU A 211 1.12 -5.02 -25.46
N ASP A 212 1.96 -5.44 -24.51
CA ASP A 212 2.47 -6.80 -24.45
C ASP A 212 1.45 -7.68 -23.73
N GLY A 213 0.88 -8.64 -24.46
CA GLY A 213 -0.07 -9.65 -23.97
C GLY A 213 0.52 -10.64 -22.95
N THR A 214 1.40 -10.20 -22.05
CA THR A 214 1.92 -10.94 -20.90
C THR A 214 1.13 -10.62 -19.65
N GLY A 215 -0.21 -10.60 -19.76
CA GLY A 215 -1.05 -10.72 -18.57
C GLY A 215 -0.71 -12.04 -17.88
N SER A 216 -0.16 -11.98 -16.66
CA SER A 216 -0.04 -13.11 -15.73
C SER A 216 0.27 -14.45 -16.41
N ARG A 217 1.40 -14.55 -17.15
CA ARG A 217 1.90 -15.89 -17.48
C ARG A 217 2.31 -16.51 -16.15
N ASP A 218 1.69 -17.66 -15.84
CA ASP A 218 2.01 -18.48 -14.68
C ASP A 218 3.50 -18.42 -14.37
N THR A 219 3.86 -17.76 -13.27
CA THR A 219 5.21 -17.84 -12.69
C THR A 219 5.60 -19.30 -12.64
N ASP A 220 6.76 -19.68 -13.20
CA ASP A 220 7.25 -21.06 -13.22
C ASP A 220 7.05 -21.68 -11.83
N VAL A 221 6.32 -22.80 -11.75
CA VAL A 221 5.91 -23.42 -10.47
C VAL A 221 7.14 -23.70 -9.59
N LEU A 222 8.27 -24.02 -10.20
CA LEU A 222 9.56 -24.22 -9.54
C LEU A 222 10.14 -22.94 -8.93
N ALA A 223 9.94 -21.78 -9.55
CA ALA A 223 10.36 -20.49 -9.01
C ALA A 223 9.58 -20.15 -7.72
N LYS A 224 8.28 -20.47 -7.68
CA LYS A 224 7.45 -20.36 -6.46
C LYS A 224 7.88 -21.33 -5.36
N VAL A 225 8.27 -22.55 -5.71
CA VAL A 225 8.81 -23.52 -4.73
C VAL A 225 10.12 -23.01 -4.15
N LEU A 226 11.01 -22.48 -4.98
CA LEU A 226 12.28 -21.90 -4.55
C LEU A 226 12.08 -20.69 -3.62
N GLU A 227 11.11 -19.81 -3.95
CA GLU A 227 10.70 -18.71 -3.09
C GLU A 227 10.20 -19.20 -1.73
N SER A 228 9.33 -20.21 -1.71
CA SER A 228 8.78 -20.80 -0.46
C SER A 228 9.88 -21.45 0.41
N LEU A 229 10.84 -22.14 -0.21
CA LEU A 229 12.00 -22.71 0.47
C LEU A 229 12.90 -21.62 1.06
N PHE A 230 13.14 -20.54 0.32
CA PHE A 230 13.91 -19.39 0.81
C PHE A 230 13.21 -18.71 1.99
N GLN A 231 11.89 -18.47 1.90
CA GLN A 231 11.11 -17.91 3.00
C GLN A 231 11.18 -18.80 4.24
N SER A 232 11.07 -20.12 4.08
CA SER A 232 11.15 -21.09 5.17
C SER A 232 12.54 -21.12 5.82
N ALA A 233 13.60 -21.05 5.02
CA ALA A 233 14.99 -20.98 5.51
C ALA A 233 15.35 -19.63 6.16
N SER A 234 14.58 -18.58 5.89
CA SER A 234 14.75 -17.25 6.46
C SER A 234 14.04 -17.06 7.82
N VAL A 235 13.25 -18.04 8.28
CA VAL A 235 12.58 -17.99 9.59
C VAL A 235 13.56 -18.34 10.71
N SER A 236 13.46 -17.67 11.86
CA SER A 236 14.34 -17.81 13.03
C SER A 236 14.41 -19.20 13.66
N THR A 237 13.54 -20.12 13.26
CA THR A 237 13.46 -21.51 13.76
C THR A 237 14.10 -22.55 12.83
N ALA A 238 14.71 -22.13 11.71
CA ALA A 238 15.33 -23.02 10.73
C ALA A 238 16.71 -23.53 11.19
N ASP A 239 17.07 -24.72 10.73
CA ASP A 239 18.35 -25.38 11.06
C ASP A 239 19.56 -24.55 10.56
N GLY A 240 20.67 -24.58 11.32
CA GLY A 240 21.77 -23.61 11.18
C GLY A 240 22.42 -23.57 9.79
N SER A 241 22.38 -24.68 9.05
CA SER A 241 22.92 -24.77 7.68
C SER A 241 22.04 -24.06 6.63
N GLN A 242 20.71 -24.12 6.76
CA GLN A 242 19.77 -23.52 5.81
C GLN A 242 19.70 -22.00 5.97
N LYS A 243 19.79 -21.52 7.22
CA LYS A 243 19.85 -20.09 7.53
C LYS A 243 21.10 -19.42 6.93
N ASN A 244 22.25 -20.08 6.99
CA ASN A 244 23.49 -19.58 6.39
C ASN A 244 23.40 -19.42 4.86
N ILE A 245 22.65 -20.28 4.18
CA ILE A 245 22.42 -20.19 2.73
C ILE A 245 21.52 -19.01 2.40
N ALA A 246 20.43 -18.83 3.16
CA ALA A 246 19.53 -17.70 2.99
C ALA A 246 20.24 -16.35 3.25
N ASP A 247 21.03 -16.27 4.31
CA ASP A 247 21.84 -15.09 4.65
C ASP A 247 22.91 -14.81 3.58
N GLY A 248 23.53 -15.86 3.02
CA GLY A 248 24.49 -15.73 1.92
C GLY A 248 23.85 -15.15 0.65
N LEU A 249 22.68 -15.66 0.27
CA LEU A 249 21.94 -15.14 -0.88
C LEU A 249 21.47 -13.70 -0.65
N LYS A 250 21.00 -13.39 0.57
CA LYS A 250 20.59 -12.02 0.93
C LYS A 250 21.75 -11.04 0.80
N LYS A 251 22.93 -11.38 1.35
CA LYS A 251 24.14 -10.56 1.23
C LYS A 251 24.58 -10.36 -0.22
N ALA A 252 24.49 -11.40 -1.05
CA ALA A 252 24.84 -11.30 -2.47
C ALA A 252 23.91 -10.33 -3.21
N VAL A 253 22.59 -10.41 -2.96
CA VAL A 253 21.62 -9.49 -3.56
C VAL A 253 21.79 -8.07 -3.03
N GLU A 254 22.04 -7.89 -1.73
CA GLU A 254 22.32 -6.58 -1.14
C GLU A 254 23.57 -5.92 -1.77
N ALA A 255 24.62 -6.70 -2.04
CA ALA A 255 25.82 -6.21 -2.73
C ALA A 255 25.52 -5.77 -4.17
N ILE A 256 24.80 -6.59 -4.93
CA ILE A 256 24.38 -6.27 -6.31
C ILE A 256 23.48 -5.03 -6.32
N GLN A 257 22.56 -4.92 -5.36
CA GLN A 257 21.67 -3.78 -5.23
C GLN A 257 22.47 -2.49 -5.02
N LEU A 258 23.51 -2.50 -4.20
CA LEU A 258 24.35 -1.34 -3.93
C LEU A 258 25.17 -0.91 -5.15
N GLU A 259 25.72 -1.88 -5.89
CA GLU A 259 26.42 -1.64 -7.15
C GLU A 259 25.48 -1.07 -8.21
N MET A 260 24.35 -1.74 -8.47
CA MET A 260 23.33 -1.29 -9.43
C MET A 260 22.78 0.09 -9.10
N ASP A 261 22.52 0.39 -7.83
CA ASP A 261 22.00 1.70 -7.41
C ASP A 261 23.02 2.82 -7.70
N THR A 262 24.30 2.54 -7.50
CA THR A 262 25.40 3.47 -7.80
C THR A 262 25.53 3.72 -9.31
N ASP A 263 25.50 2.65 -10.11
CA ASP A 263 25.58 2.75 -11.57
C ASP A 263 24.36 3.46 -12.14
N PHE A 264 23.17 3.12 -11.68
CA PHE A 264 21.93 3.72 -12.16
C PHE A 264 21.84 5.20 -11.79
N LYS A 265 22.28 5.60 -10.58
CA LYS A 265 22.45 7.01 -10.20
C LYS A 265 23.38 7.75 -11.16
N THR A 266 24.50 7.13 -11.50
CA THR A 266 25.51 7.72 -12.37
C THR A 266 25.00 7.90 -13.79
N GLU A 267 24.35 6.88 -14.37
CA GLU A 267 23.79 6.96 -15.72
C GLU A 267 22.57 7.89 -15.78
N LEU A 268 21.68 7.87 -14.78
CA LEU A 268 20.55 8.79 -14.73
C LEU A 268 21.03 10.25 -14.63
N ALA A 269 22.08 10.52 -13.86
CA ALA A 269 22.67 11.85 -13.75
C ALA A 269 23.11 12.41 -15.12
N LYS A 270 23.60 11.55 -16.03
CA LYS A 270 23.96 11.96 -17.41
C LYS A 270 22.74 12.33 -18.25
N LEU A 271 21.56 11.80 -17.93
CA LEU A 271 20.30 12.09 -18.62
C LEU A 271 19.57 13.30 -18.04
N MET A 272 19.90 13.74 -16.81
CA MET A 272 19.25 14.89 -16.17
C MET A 272 19.27 16.17 -17.00
N PRO A 273 20.37 16.57 -17.68
CA PRO A 273 20.37 17.78 -18.51
C PRO A 273 19.37 17.71 -19.68
N VAL A 274 19.13 16.51 -20.22
CA VAL A 274 18.13 16.31 -21.27
C VAL A 274 16.74 16.41 -20.68
N ILE A 275 16.51 15.76 -19.54
CA ILE A 275 15.23 15.79 -18.82
C ILE A 275 14.89 17.24 -18.41
N GLU A 276 15.88 18.05 -18.03
CA GLU A 276 15.73 19.47 -17.72
C GLU A 276 15.21 20.28 -18.91
N ASN A 277 15.73 20.02 -20.12
CA ASN A 277 15.22 20.65 -21.35
C ASN A 277 13.74 20.32 -21.63
N PHE A 278 13.22 19.22 -21.09
CA PHE A 278 11.80 18.85 -21.19
C PHE A 278 10.91 19.48 -20.10
N GLY A 279 11.43 20.44 -19.34
CA GLY A 279 10.67 21.19 -18.34
C GLY A 279 10.66 20.56 -16.95
N TYR A 280 11.72 19.81 -16.63
CA TYR A 280 11.98 19.26 -15.31
C TYR A 280 13.10 20.06 -14.60
N PRO A 281 13.13 20.13 -13.25
CA PRO A 281 12.04 19.77 -12.36
C PRO A 281 10.81 20.64 -12.63
N GLY A 282 9.62 20.07 -12.40
CA GLY A 282 8.37 20.81 -12.55
C GLY A 282 8.25 21.95 -11.52
N LEU A 283 7.10 22.63 -11.50
CA LEU A 283 6.84 23.78 -10.60
C LEU A 283 7.10 23.50 -9.11
N ASP A 284 6.95 22.25 -8.68
CA ASP A 284 7.18 21.84 -7.28
C ASP A 284 8.66 21.69 -6.92
N ASN A 285 9.56 21.79 -7.91
CA ASN A 285 11.02 21.81 -7.77
C ASN A 285 11.61 20.61 -6.99
N VAL A 286 10.91 19.47 -6.96
CA VAL A 286 11.35 18.27 -6.24
C VAL A 286 12.31 17.44 -7.10
N PRO A 287 13.56 17.21 -6.67
CA PRO A 287 14.51 16.39 -7.41
C PRO A 287 14.19 14.89 -7.28
N LEU A 288 14.09 14.20 -8.41
CA LEU A 288 14.09 12.76 -8.57
C LEU A 288 15.39 12.19 -8.01
N ARG A 289 15.24 11.14 -7.22
CA ARG A 289 16.34 10.29 -6.78
C ARG A 289 16.00 8.88 -7.22
N PRO A 290 16.84 8.25 -8.06
CA PRO A 290 16.67 6.85 -8.33
C PRO A 290 17.02 6.07 -7.06
N GLU A 291 16.19 5.09 -6.76
CA GLU A 291 16.41 4.12 -5.69
C GLU A 291 16.13 2.73 -6.26
N THR A 292 17.16 1.88 -6.24
CA THR A 292 17.07 0.50 -6.70
C THR A 292 16.79 -0.39 -5.50
N THR A 293 15.63 -1.05 -5.48
CA THR A 293 15.26 -2.01 -4.44
C THR A 293 15.08 -3.40 -5.03
N LEU A 294 15.82 -4.39 -4.53
CA LEU A 294 15.79 -5.76 -5.00
C LEU A 294 15.31 -6.69 -3.87
N GLU A 295 14.05 -7.10 -3.93
CA GLU A 295 13.53 -8.11 -3.01
C GLU A 295 13.91 -9.52 -3.46
N VAL A 296 14.72 -10.22 -2.66
CA VAL A 296 15.23 -11.57 -2.97
C VAL A 296 14.11 -12.55 -3.34
N GLY A 297 13.02 -12.58 -2.56
CA GLY A 297 11.89 -13.48 -2.82
C GLY A 297 11.23 -13.24 -4.19
N LYS A 298 10.94 -11.98 -4.51
CA LYS A 298 10.34 -11.58 -5.80
C LYS A 298 11.30 -11.76 -6.97
N LEU A 299 12.60 -11.61 -6.75
CA LEU A 299 13.63 -11.90 -7.74
C LEU A 299 13.66 -13.39 -8.11
N LEU A 300 13.57 -14.25 -7.09
CA LEU A 300 13.48 -15.70 -7.30
C LEU A 300 12.18 -16.06 -8.03
N SER A 301 11.04 -15.51 -7.64
CA SER A 301 9.74 -15.88 -8.22
C SER A 301 9.54 -15.38 -9.65
N ASN A 302 10.00 -14.16 -9.96
CA ASN A 302 9.64 -13.47 -11.20
C ASN A 302 10.73 -13.52 -12.27
N PHE A 303 12.01 -13.62 -11.84
CA PHE A 303 13.15 -13.49 -12.73
C PHE A 303 14.06 -14.71 -12.75
N THR A 304 13.90 -15.65 -11.82
CA THR A 304 14.66 -16.91 -11.82
C THR A 304 13.90 -18.01 -12.55
N LYS A 305 14.53 -18.63 -13.54
CA LYS A 305 14.00 -19.81 -14.23
C LYS A 305 14.82 -21.01 -13.85
N VAL A 306 14.21 -21.94 -13.11
CA VAL A 306 14.82 -23.23 -12.81
C VAL A 306 14.69 -24.10 -14.04
N ARG A 307 15.80 -24.61 -14.58
CA ARG A 307 15.79 -25.52 -15.72
C ARG A 307 16.58 -26.78 -15.36
N TYR A 308 16.18 -27.91 -15.94
CA TYR A 308 16.96 -29.13 -15.84
C TYR A 308 18.30 -28.97 -16.55
N ASP A 309 19.33 -29.56 -15.93
CA ASP A 309 20.66 -29.62 -16.53
C ASP A 309 20.57 -30.50 -17.78
N GLY A 310 20.80 -29.90 -18.94
CA GLY A 310 20.69 -30.58 -20.23
C GLY A 310 22.01 -31.22 -20.63
N TYR A 311 21.96 -32.28 -21.42
CA TYR A 311 23.16 -32.82 -22.05
C TYR A 311 23.75 -31.74 -22.99
N SER A 312 25.04 -31.42 -22.86
CA SER A 312 25.78 -30.47 -23.72
C SER A 312 25.41 -28.97 -23.67
N GLY A 313 24.97 -28.46 -22.51
CA GLY A 313 24.86 -27.01 -22.27
C GLY A 313 23.60 -26.34 -22.85
N TYR A 314 22.66 -27.12 -23.39
CA TYR A 314 21.33 -26.66 -23.79
C TYR A 314 20.29 -27.04 -22.74
N SER A 315 19.75 -26.06 -21.99
CA SER A 315 18.67 -26.30 -21.03
C SER A 315 17.31 -26.45 -21.72
N TYR A 316 16.58 -27.52 -21.39
CA TYR A 316 15.20 -27.74 -21.87
C TYR A 316 14.23 -26.71 -21.28
N ARG A 317 13.20 -26.32 -22.07
CA ARG A 317 12.09 -25.45 -21.63
C ARG A 317 11.03 -26.33 -20.94
N ASP A 318 10.39 -25.80 -19.90
CA ASP A 318 9.63 -26.49 -18.84
C ASP A 318 8.34 -27.26 -19.24
N LEU A 319 8.25 -27.80 -20.45
CA LEU A 319 7.08 -28.54 -20.94
C LEU A 319 7.37 -29.89 -21.60
N GLN A 320 8.59 -30.43 -21.47
CA GLN A 320 8.80 -31.85 -21.72
C GLN A 320 9.03 -32.57 -20.40
N ARG A 321 7.99 -33.27 -19.94
CA ARG A 321 8.11 -34.32 -18.92
C ARG A 321 9.29 -35.21 -19.29
N ALA A 322 10.34 -35.19 -18.48
CA ALA A 322 11.32 -36.26 -18.49
C ALA A 322 10.58 -37.57 -18.17
N PRO A 323 10.63 -38.60 -19.03
CA PRO A 323 10.03 -39.88 -18.74
C PRO A 323 10.92 -40.58 -17.70
N GLY A 324 10.60 -40.45 -16.41
CA GLY A 324 11.41 -41.15 -15.42
C GLY A 324 11.23 -40.84 -13.95
N ILE A 325 10.26 -40.05 -13.49
CA ILE A 325 9.94 -40.00 -12.06
C ILE A 325 8.43 -39.94 -11.89
N ALA A 326 7.86 -41.11 -11.64
CA ALA A 326 6.50 -41.27 -11.18
C ALA A 326 6.40 -40.95 -9.68
N THR A 327 5.21 -40.51 -9.28
CA THR A 327 4.65 -40.54 -7.91
C THR A 327 5.10 -39.43 -6.96
N PHE A 328 4.26 -38.41 -6.77
CA PHE A 328 3.56 -38.19 -5.50
C PHE A 328 2.41 -37.17 -5.67
N SER A 329 1.21 -37.60 -5.26
CA SER A 329 0.02 -36.80 -4.94
C SER A 329 -0.78 -36.12 -6.06
N THR A 330 -1.73 -36.88 -6.62
CA THR A 330 -3.03 -36.39 -7.08
C THR A 330 -3.98 -36.28 -5.88
N PHE A 331 -4.62 -35.13 -5.63
CA PHE A 331 -5.94 -35.07 -5.00
C PHE A 331 -6.73 -33.82 -5.42
N CYS A 332 -8.04 -34.04 -5.60
CA CYS A 332 -9.18 -33.24 -6.10
C CYS A 332 -9.19 -31.72 -5.75
N SER A 333 -9.85 -30.83 -6.49
CA SER A 333 -11.26 -30.91 -6.95
C SER A 333 -11.60 -29.91 -8.07
N LYS A 334 -12.31 -30.38 -9.10
CA LYS A 334 -13.11 -29.54 -10.01
C LYS A 334 -14.39 -29.10 -9.30
N SER A 335 -14.73 -27.82 -9.37
CA SER A 335 -16.11 -27.36 -9.20
C SER A 335 -16.41 -26.29 -10.25
N PHE A 336 -17.32 -26.63 -11.15
CA PHE A 336 -18.07 -25.69 -11.99
C PHE A 336 -19.20 -25.12 -11.14
N LEU A 337 -19.48 -23.82 -11.24
CA LEU A 337 -20.81 -23.29 -10.97
C LEU A 337 -21.08 -22.06 -11.84
N SER A 338 -22.31 -22.01 -12.35
CA SER A 338 -22.86 -21.04 -13.30
C SER A 338 -24.09 -20.35 -12.70
N PHE A 339 -24.39 -19.16 -13.24
CA PHE A 339 -25.58 -18.29 -13.11
C PHE A 339 -25.94 -17.65 -11.75
N ALA A 340 -26.03 -16.31 -11.73
CA ALA A 340 -27.33 -15.58 -11.74
C ALA A 340 -27.13 -14.05 -11.61
N SER A 341 -27.95 -13.31 -12.35
CA SER A 341 -28.10 -11.87 -12.33
C SER A 341 -28.60 -11.35 -10.97
N THR A 342 -27.89 -10.39 -10.37
CA THR A 342 -28.48 -9.50 -9.36
C THR A 342 -28.05 -8.06 -9.66
N GLY A 343 -29.04 -7.18 -9.79
CA GLY A 343 -28.90 -5.78 -10.20
C GLY A 343 -28.22 -4.92 -9.14
N ARG A 344 -26.89 -4.99 -9.05
CA ARG A 344 -26.07 -4.03 -8.29
C ARG A 344 -25.48 -2.99 -9.25
N LYS A 345 -25.84 -1.72 -9.07
CA LYS A 345 -25.17 -0.60 -9.75
C LYS A 345 -23.71 -0.56 -9.26
N ARG A 346 -22.79 -0.83 -10.19
CA ARG A 346 -21.34 -0.81 -9.96
C ARG A 346 -20.83 0.61 -10.17
N MET A 347 -20.11 1.15 -9.20
CA MET A 347 -19.26 2.32 -9.42
C MET A 347 -18.06 1.88 -10.27
N ARG A 348 -17.93 2.42 -11.48
CA ARG A 348 -16.77 2.19 -12.36
C ARG A 348 -15.95 3.48 -12.38
N LEU A 349 -14.79 3.45 -11.75
CA LEU A 349 -13.75 4.47 -11.96
C LEU A 349 -12.85 3.99 -13.09
N ALA A 350 -12.82 4.75 -14.18
CA ALA A 350 -11.88 4.57 -15.27
C ALA A 350 -10.89 5.73 -15.24
N CYS A 351 -9.60 5.44 -15.03
CA CYS A 351 -8.53 6.40 -15.26
C CYS A 351 -8.01 6.22 -16.68
N SER A 352 -8.26 7.18 -17.57
CA SER A 352 -7.60 7.27 -18.87
C SER A 352 -6.30 8.05 -18.72
N SER A 353 -5.16 7.44 -19.08
CA SER A 353 -3.94 8.16 -19.40
C SER A 353 -4.02 8.59 -20.86
N SER A 354 -4.16 9.90 -21.10
CA SER A 354 -3.88 10.52 -22.40
C SER A 354 -2.43 10.97 -22.45
#